data_AF-X1E924-F1
#
_entry.id   AF-X1E924-F1
#
_cell.length_a   1.000
_cell.length_b   1.000
_cell.length_c   1.000
_cell.angle_alpha   90.00
_cell.angle_beta   90.00
_cell.angle_gamma   90.00
#
_symmetry.space_group_name_H-M   'P 1'
#
loop_
_entity.id
_entity.type
_entity.pdbx_description
1 polymer ?
#
loop_
_entity_poly.entity_id
_entity_poly.type
_entity_poly.pdbx_seq_one_letter_code
_entity_poly.pdbx_strand_id
1 'polypeptide(L)'
;MAILVHVGALVVLLSIVASMLIQIYRVLGGWVPNIRSIAAIEAMDDGVARAAEMGGKVNFTTGSSSIYGKGSMGVFAGIAIMRYIAEECAKYNVPLIHTFGQAEVISISEQVLKSAGESAGRPEWFQEDYV
;
A
#
# COMPACT_ATOMS: atom_id res chain seq x y z
N MET A 1 9.51 -14.23 -39.99
CA MET A 1 8.81 -14.48 -38.71
C MET A 1 9.35 -13.64 -37.56
N ALA A 2 10.66 -13.66 -37.27
CA ALA A 2 11.25 -12.85 -36.19
C ALA A 2 10.99 -11.34 -36.34
N ILE A 3 11.21 -10.73 -37.51
CA ILE A 3 11.01 -9.28 -37.73
C ILE A 3 9.56 -8.85 -37.45
N LEU A 4 8.57 -9.66 -37.84
CA LEU A 4 7.15 -9.37 -37.60
C LEU A 4 6.81 -9.34 -36.09
N VAL A 5 7.42 -10.24 -35.30
CA VAL A 5 7.25 -10.27 -33.83
C VAL A 5 7.87 -9.03 -33.18
N HIS A 6 9.04 -8.60 -33.63
CA HIS A 6 9.71 -7.41 -33.09
C HIS A 6 8.95 -6.12 -33.45
N VAL A 7 8.42 -6.03 -34.67
CA VAL A 7 7.57 -4.91 -35.09
C VAL A 7 6.27 -4.88 -34.28
N GLY A 8 5.62 -6.03 -34.07
CA GLY A 8 4.43 -6.13 -33.22
C GLY A 8 4.68 -5.70 -31.78
N ALA A 9 5.78 -6.16 -31.18
CA ALA A 9 6.18 -5.76 -29.83
C ALA A 9 6.45 -4.25 -29.73
N LEU A 10 7.09 -3.66 -30.75
CA LEU A 10 7.35 -2.22 -30.80
C LEU A 10 6.04 -1.41 -30.87
N VAL A 11 5.07 -1.84 -31.66
CA VAL A 11 3.77 -1.16 -31.76
C VAL A 11 3.01 -1.20 -30.43
N VAL A 12 3.02 -2.35 -29.74
CA VAL A 12 2.41 -2.47 -28.40
C VAL A 12 3.12 -1.60 -27.37
N LEU A 13 4.45 -1.57 -27.39
CA LEU A 13 5.23 -0.70 -26.51
C LEU A 13 4.89 0.78 -26.74
N LEU A 14 4.89 1.21 -28.02
CA LEU A 14 4.58 2.58 -28.38
C LEU A 14 3.14 2.96 -28.02
N SER A 15 2.17 2.05 -28.14
CA SER A 15 0.78 2.33 -27.76
C SER A 15 0.63 2.48 -26.25
N ILE A 16 1.30 1.67 -25.45
CA ILE A 16 1.32 1.80 -23.98
C ILE A 16 1.94 3.14 -23.57
N VAL A 17 3.13 3.47 -24.11
CA VAL A 17 3.82 4.74 -23.82
C VAL A 17 2.97 5.94 -24.24
N ALA A 18 2.38 5.91 -25.44
CA ALA A 18 1.50 6.97 -25.91
C ALA A 18 0.28 7.13 -25.00
N SER A 19 -0.36 6.04 -24.58
CA SER A 19 -1.51 6.08 -23.67
C SER A 19 -1.14 6.71 -22.32
N MET A 20 0.02 6.36 -21.75
CA MET A 20 0.50 6.91 -20.49
C MET A 20 0.78 8.41 -20.61
N LEU A 21 1.49 8.83 -21.68
CA LEU A 21 1.77 10.23 -21.95
C LEU A 21 0.48 11.05 -22.10
N ILE A 22 -0.52 10.53 -22.84
CA ILE A 22 -1.82 11.21 -22.99
C ILE A 22 -2.49 11.43 -21.63
N GLN A 23 -2.53 10.44 -20.74
CA GLN A 23 -3.14 10.62 -19.42
C GLN A 23 -2.36 11.63 -18.57
N ILE A 24 -1.02 11.61 -18.62
CA ILE A 24 -0.19 12.58 -17.91
C ILE A 24 -0.47 14.00 -18.41
N TYR A 25 -0.48 14.22 -19.74
CA TYR A 25 -0.80 15.54 -20.32
C TYR A 25 -2.20 16.01 -19.95
N ARG A 26 -3.19 15.11 -19.88
CA ARG A 26 -4.54 15.45 -19.42
C ARG A 26 -4.54 15.94 -17.97
N VAL A 27 -3.86 15.20 -17.08
CA VAL A 27 -3.77 15.57 -15.65
C VAL A 27 -3.01 16.88 -15.46
N LEU A 28 -1.89 17.08 -16.17
CA LEU A 28 -1.13 18.34 -16.15
C LEU A 28 -1.94 19.51 -16.72
N GLY A 29 -2.85 19.25 -17.67
CA GLY A 29 -3.80 20.21 -18.20
C GLY A 29 -4.99 20.50 -17.28
N GLY A 30 -5.01 19.98 -16.05
CA GLY A 30 -6.03 20.24 -15.04
C GLY A 30 -7.20 19.25 -15.05
N TRP A 31 -7.16 18.19 -15.86
CA TRP A 31 -8.16 17.12 -15.79
C TRP A 31 -7.93 16.29 -14.52
N VAL A 32 -8.87 16.37 -13.57
CA VAL A 32 -8.86 15.52 -12.38
C VAL A 32 -9.89 14.41 -12.56
N PRO A 33 -9.50 13.12 -12.51
CA PRO A 33 -10.46 12.03 -12.53
C PRO A 33 -11.36 12.12 -11.28
N ASN A 34 -12.68 11.99 -11.48
CA ASN A 34 -13.59 11.86 -10.35
C ASN A 34 -13.46 10.44 -9.79
N ILE A 35 -12.80 10.31 -8.64
CA ILE A 35 -12.70 9.05 -7.90
C ILE A 35 -13.83 9.06 -6.86
N ARG A 36 -14.71 8.05 -6.91
CA ARG A 36 -15.77 7.88 -5.93
C ARG A 36 -15.15 7.58 -4.57
N SER A 37 -15.60 8.29 -3.54
CA SER A 37 -15.32 7.93 -2.16
C SER A 37 -15.83 6.51 -1.84
N ILE A 38 -15.02 5.76 -1.10
CA ILE A 38 -15.38 4.47 -0.54
C ILE A 38 -15.39 4.64 0.98
N ALA A 39 -16.58 4.57 1.58
CA ALA A 39 -16.77 4.78 3.02
C ALA A 39 -15.83 3.92 3.88
N ALA A 40 -15.52 2.70 3.44
CA ALA A 40 -14.59 1.82 4.16
C ALA A 40 -13.14 2.33 4.16
N ILE A 41 -12.71 3.08 3.14
CA ILE A 41 -11.37 3.69 3.08
C ILE A 41 -11.33 4.92 4.00
N GLU A 42 -12.34 5.80 3.92
CA GLU A 42 -12.42 6.99 4.78
C GLU A 42 -12.50 6.62 6.27
N ALA A 43 -13.21 5.55 6.61
CA ALA A 43 -13.34 5.07 7.98
C ALA A 43 -12.02 4.54 8.59
N MET A 44 -10.98 4.33 7.78
CA MET A 44 -9.69 3.86 8.31
C MET A 44 -9.00 4.94 9.14
N ASP A 45 -8.99 6.19 8.66
CA ASP A 45 -8.39 7.33 9.38
C ASP A 45 -9.13 7.58 10.71
N ASP A 46 -10.46 7.53 10.69
CA ASP A 46 -11.31 7.61 11.89
C ASP A 46 -11.00 6.46 12.87
N GLY A 47 -10.71 5.26 12.35
CA GLY A 47 -10.30 4.10 13.15
C GLY A 47 -9.00 4.35 13.91
N VAL A 48 -8.00 4.94 13.26
CA VAL A 48 -6.73 5.32 13.88
C VAL A 48 -6.96 6.44 14.91
N ALA A 49 -7.73 7.46 14.57
CA ALA A 49 -8.05 8.56 15.47
C ALA A 49 -8.76 8.08 16.74
N ARG A 50 -9.75 7.20 16.60
CA ARG A 50 -10.43 6.57 17.74
C ARG A 50 -9.48 5.74 18.60
N ALA A 51 -8.58 4.96 17.98
CA ALA A 51 -7.58 4.21 18.72
C ALA A 51 -6.66 5.16 19.52
N ALA A 52 -6.26 6.30 18.94
CA ALA A 52 -5.49 7.33 19.64
C ALA A 52 -6.26 7.91 20.84
N GLU A 53 -7.53 8.28 20.65
CA GLU A 53 -8.38 8.85 21.71
C GLU A 53 -8.64 7.87 22.86
N MET A 54 -8.78 6.58 22.55
CA MET A 54 -9.05 5.54 23.55
C MET A 54 -7.77 4.99 24.21
N GLY A 55 -6.58 5.37 23.74
CA GLY A 55 -5.32 4.72 24.14
C GLY A 55 -5.27 3.24 23.73
N GLY A 56 -5.97 2.89 22.64
CA GLY A 56 -6.07 1.55 22.10
C GLY A 56 -4.95 1.20 21.11
N LYS A 57 -5.14 0.09 20.40
CA LYS A 57 -4.22 -0.39 19.34
C LYS A 57 -5.00 -0.64 18.05
N VAL A 58 -4.31 -0.56 16.92
CA VAL A 58 -4.86 -0.95 15.60
C VAL A 58 -4.35 -2.34 15.26
N ASN A 59 -5.25 -3.25 14.91
CA ASN A 59 -4.88 -4.54 14.33
C ASN A 59 -5.12 -4.51 12.82
N PHE A 60 -4.09 -4.83 12.03
CA PHE A 60 -4.19 -4.93 10.58
C PHE A 60 -3.93 -6.37 10.14
N THR A 61 -4.59 -6.83 9.08
CA THR A 61 -4.26 -8.14 8.49
C THR A 61 -4.18 -8.08 6.98
N THR A 62 -3.21 -8.79 6.41
CA THR A 62 -3.03 -8.98 4.96
C THR A 62 -3.64 -10.30 4.49
N GLY A 63 -4.40 -10.98 5.34
CA GLY A 63 -4.99 -12.28 5.08
C GLY A 63 -4.00 -13.45 5.20
N SER A 64 -4.38 -14.60 4.65
CA SER A 64 -3.66 -15.87 4.78
C SER A 64 -3.01 -16.39 3.50
N SER A 65 -3.08 -15.61 2.42
CA SER A 65 -2.49 -15.99 1.12
C SER A 65 -0.96 -15.83 1.15
N SER A 66 -0.26 -16.63 0.33
CA SER A 66 1.18 -16.50 0.11
C SER A 66 1.50 -15.32 -0.78
N ILE A 67 2.69 -14.74 -0.61
CA ILE A 67 3.26 -13.75 -1.53
C ILE A 67 3.72 -14.38 -2.85
N TYR A 68 3.71 -15.70 -2.95
CA TYR A 68 3.99 -16.46 -4.16
C TYR A 68 2.70 -17.00 -4.79
N GLY A 69 2.70 -17.12 -6.13
CA GLY A 69 1.61 -17.77 -6.86
C GLY A 69 0.29 -17.00 -6.86
N LYS A 70 -0.82 -17.74 -6.84
CA LYS A 70 -2.18 -17.17 -6.96
C LYS A 70 -2.59 -16.55 -5.63
N GLY A 71 -2.93 -15.26 -5.64
CA GLY A 71 -3.34 -14.50 -4.45
C GLY A 71 -2.28 -13.50 -3.96
N SER A 72 -1.04 -13.62 -4.43
CA SER A 72 0.08 -12.71 -4.11
C SER A 72 -0.25 -11.24 -4.30
N MET A 73 -0.92 -10.88 -5.40
CA MET A 73 -1.33 -9.50 -5.68
C MET A 73 -2.25 -8.91 -4.60
N GLY A 74 -3.11 -9.72 -3.99
CA GLY A 74 -3.98 -9.28 -2.90
C GLY A 74 -3.19 -8.95 -1.63
N VAL A 75 -2.17 -9.77 -1.32
CA VAL A 75 -1.27 -9.53 -0.18
C VAL A 75 -0.47 -8.24 -0.38
N PHE A 76 0.10 -8.04 -1.58
CA PHE A 76 0.83 -6.80 -1.90
C PHE A 76 -0.07 -5.55 -1.85
N ALA A 77 -1.31 -5.64 -2.33
CA ALA A 77 -2.28 -4.55 -2.18
C ALA A 77 -2.59 -4.26 -0.71
N GLY A 78 -2.76 -5.31 0.11
CA GLY A 78 -2.93 -5.18 1.56
C GLY A 78 -1.73 -4.52 2.24
N ILE A 79 -0.50 -4.89 1.87
CA ILE A 79 0.74 -4.28 2.39
C ILE A 79 0.82 -2.79 2.01
N ALA A 80 0.41 -2.42 0.79
CA ALA A 80 0.40 -1.01 0.37
C ALA A 80 -0.56 -0.16 1.22
N ILE A 81 -1.73 -0.69 1.55
CA ILE A 81 -2.68 -0.04 2.46
C ILE A 81 -2.14 -0.01 3.89
N MET A 82 -1.56 -1.12 4.36
CA MET A 82 -0.96 -1.22 5.69
C MET A 82 0.11 -0.16 5.90
N ARG A 83 0.94 0.11 4.89
CA ARG A 83 1.96 1.15 4.95
C ARG A 83 1.35 2.52 5.27
N TYR A 84 0.27 2.90 4.58
CA TYR A 84 -0.42 4.17 4.84
C TYR A 84 -0.96 4.22 6.29
N ILE A 85 -1.63 3.14 6.73
CA ILE A 85 -2.16 3.06 8.10
C ILE A 85 -1.06 3.07 9.15
N ALA A 86 0.08 2.43 8.89
CA ALA A 86 1.23 2.44 9.77
C ALA A 86 1.83 3.84 9.90
N GLU A 87 1.92 4.60 8.81
CA GLU A 87 2.38 6.01 8.83
C GLU A 87 1.43 6.88 9.66
N GLU A 88 0.11 6.71 9.54
CA GLU A 88 -0.87 7.42 10.38
C GLU A 88 -0.78 6.99 11.86
N CYS A 89 -0.70 5.69 12.15
CA CYS A 89 -0.51 5.19 13.50
C CYS A 89 0.77 5.74 14.14
N ALA A 90 1.88 5.77 13.40
CA ALA A 90 3.15 6.32 13.88
C ALA A 90 3.03 7.82 14.20
N LYS A 91 2.37 8.62 13.34
CA LYS A 91 2.14 10.07 13.58
C LYS A 91 1.43 10.32 14.91
N TYR A 92 0.39 9.54 15.20
CA TYR A 92 -0.41 9.68 16.43
C TYR A 92 0.09 8.82 17.60
N ASN A 93 1.25 8.15 17.45
CA ASN A 93 1.82 7.25 18.45
C ASN A 93 0.84 6.13 18.89
N VAL A 94 0.08 5.59 17.94
CA VAL A 94 -0.84 4.46 18.15
C VAL A 94 -0.10 3.17 17.81
N PRO A 95 -0.09 2.14 18.68
CA PRO A 95 0.50 0.85 18.34
C PRO A 95 -0.28 0.17 17.21
N LEU A 96 0.43 -0.34 16.19
CA LEU A 96 -0.13 -1.17 15.13
C LEU A 96 0.38 -2.61 15.29
N ILE A 97 -0.53 -3.57 15.41
CA ILE A 97 -0.21 -5.00 15.40
C ILE A 97 -0.60 -5.55 14.02
N HIS A 98 0.34 -6.18 13.33
CA HIS A 98 0.07 -6.84 12.06
C HIS A 98 -0.12 -8.35 12.27
N THR A 99 -1.29 -8.85 11.89
CA THR A 99 -1.59 -10.29 11.89
C THR A 99 -1.56 -10.84 10.46
N PHE A 100 -0.75 -11.86 10.20
CA PHE A 100 -0.61 -12.49 8.88
C PHE A 100 -0.69 -14.02 8.98
N GLY A 101 -1.14 -14.66 7.90
CA GLY A 101 -1.24 -16.12 7.87
C GLY A 101 0.00 -16.85 7.35
N GLN A 102 0.97 -16.16 6.75
CA GLN A 102 2.16 -16.76 6.15
C GLN A 102 3.43 -16.09 6.68
N ALA A 103 4.40 -16.89 7.12
CA ALA A 103 5.66 -16.40 7.70
C ALA A 103 6.51 -15.58 6.71
N GLU A 104 6.27 -15.74 5.41
CA GLU A 104 6.94 -15.01 4.33
C GLU A 104 6.71 -13.48 4.41
N VAL A 105 5.65 -13.05 5.10
CA VAL A 105 5.27 -11.64 5.22
C VAL A 105 5.99 -10.94 6.38
N ILE A 106 6.56 -11.67 7.34
CA ILE A 106 7.17 -11.13 8.57
C ILE A 106 8.19 -10.03 8.24
N SER A 107 9.19 -10.36 7.42
CA SER A 107 10.28 -9.43 7.10
C SER A 107 9.82 -8.21 6.32
N ILE A 108 8.79 -8.36 5.47
CA ILE A 108 8.18 -7.25 4.74
C ILE A 108 7.43 -6.34 5.71
N SER A 109 6.70 -6.94 6.66
CA SER A 109 5.94 -6.18 7.65
C SER A 109 6.85 -5.37 8.57
N GLU A 110 7.92 -5.98 9.09
CA GLU A 110 8.92 -5.27 9.88
C GLU A 110 9.50 -4.06 9.14
N GLN A 111 9.86 -4.23 7.87
CA GLN A 111 10.42 -3.14 7.06
C GLN A 111 9.40 -2.02 6.85
N VAL A 112 8.15 -2.35 6.58
CA VAL A 112 7.08 -1.36 6.39
C VAL A 112 6.82 -0.59 7.68
N LEU A 113 6.73 -1.26 8.83
CA LEU A 113 6.48 -0.61 10.11
C LEU A 113 7.67 0.24 10.58
N LYS A 114 8.91 -0.24 10.40
CA LYS A 114 10.12 0.56 10.66
C LYS A 114 10.14 1.82 9.79
N SER A 115 9.92 1.67 8.48
CA SER A 115 9.90 2.79 7.53
C SER A 115 8.78 3.79 7.82
N ALA A 116 7.62 3.32 8.31
CA ALA A 116 6.53 4.20 8.74
C ALA A 116 6.93 5.05 9.95
N GLY A 117 7.56 4.45 10.98
CA GLY A 117 8.09 5.17 12.12
C GLY A 117 9.13 6.22 11.72
N GLU A 118 10.09 5.83 10.87
CA GLU A 118 11.10 6.76 10.32
C GLU A 118 10.45 7.92 9.54
N SER A 119 9.48 7.64 8.67
CA SER A 119 8.79 8.64 7.86
C SER A 119 7.96 9.61 8.71
N ALA A 120 7.45 9.15 9.85
CA ALA A 120 6.75 9.97 10.84
C ALA A 120 7.71 10.72 11.79
N GLY A 121 9.02 10.55 11.66
CA GLY A 121 10.03 11.15 12.55
C GLY A 121 10.08 10.52 13.95
N ARG A 122 9.58 9.29 14.09
CA ARG A 122 9.52 8.50 15.33
C ARG A 122 10.06 7.08 15.09
N PRO A 123 11.36 6.92 14.79
CA PRO A 123 11.95 5.60 14.55
C PRO A 123 11.77 4.63 15.74
N GLU A 124 11.64 5.15 16.96
CA GLU A 124 11.38 4.40 18.19
C GLU A 124 9.95 3.87 18.32
N TRP A 125 9.03 4.28 17.43
CA TRP A 125 7.65 3.82 17.44
C TRP A 125 7.54 2.32 17.15
N PHE A 126 8.39 1.80 16.25
CA PHE A 126 8.40 0.38 15.92
C PHE A 126 8.87 -0.48 17.11
N GLN A 127 8.11 -1.53 17.42
CA GLN A 127 8.47 -2.55 18.41
C GLN A 127 8.37 -3.93 17.77
N GLU A 128 9.23 -4.88 18.18
CA GLU A 128 9.23 -6.23 17.62
C GLU A 128 7.87 -6.94 17.81
N ASP A 129 7.16 -6.65 18.91
CA ASP A 129 5.81 -7.18 19.20
C ASP A 129 4.71 -6.72 18.22
N TYR A 130 5.03 -5.84 17.25
CA TYR A 130 4.07 -5.36 16.25
C TYR A 130 3.90 -6.32 15.06
N VAL A 131 4.76 -7.35 14.95
CA VAL A 131 4.78 -8.35 13.89
C VAL A 131 4.63 -9.76 14.49
#